data_AF-A0A8J2XE03-F1
#
_entry.id   AF-A0A8J2XE03-F1
#
_cell.length_a   1.000
_cell.length_b   1.000
_cell.length_c   1.000
_cell.angle_alpha   90.00
_cell.angle_beta   90.00
_cell.angle_gamma   90.00
#
_symmetry.space_group_name_H-M   'P 1'
#
loop_
_entity.id
_entity.type
_entity.pdbx_description
1 polymer ?
#
loop_
_entity_poly.entity_id
_entity_poly.type
_entity_poly.pdbx_seq_one_letter_code
_entity_poly.pdbx_strand_id
1 'polypeptide(L)' 'MGFADLSINDIAAEYNLSVETVYSLCDQLNVGYKDQQTLLALEDAKAVISLILSQQSGLNIQTQDSSLKKNL' A
#
# COMPACT_ATOMS: atom_id res chain seq x y z
N MET A 1 -20.69 -3.95 12.71
CA MET A 1 -19.80 -3.67 11.55
C MET A 1 -18.45 -4.28 11.87
N GLY A 2 -17.98 -5.22 11.04
CA GLY A 2 -16.74 -5.95 11.29
C GLY A 2 -15.53 -5.16 10.81
N PHE A 3 -14.46 -5.18 11.59
CA PHE A 3 -13.14 -4.75 11.13
C PHE A 3 -12.60 -5.82 10.18
N ALA A 4 -11.76 -5.42 9.22
CA ALA A 4 -10.94 -6.42 8.55
C ALA A 4 -9.95 -6.97 9.59
N ASP A 5 -9.63 -8.26 9.52
CA ASP A 5 -8.53 -8.86 10.30
C ASP A 5 -7.15 -8.46 9.71
N LEU A 6 -7.08 -7.26 9.12
CA LEU A 6 -5.93 -6.74 8.39
C LEU A 6 -5.51 -5.43 9.04
N SER A 7 -4.30 -5.45 9.61
CA SER A 7 -3.63 -4.26 10.12
C SER A 7 -2.77 -3.59 9.02
N ILE A 8 -2.32 -2.35 9.27
CA ILE A 8 -1.38 -1.66 8.36
C ILE A 8 -0.14 -2.52 8.11
N ASN A 9 0.35 -3.21 9.15
CA ASN A 9 1.51 -4.08 9.05
C ASN A 9 1.23 -5.32 8.19
N ASP A 10 0.05 -5.93 8.32
CA ASP A 10 -0.35 -7.07 7.47
C ASP A 10 -0.46 -6.66 6.01
N ILE A 11 -1.10 -5.52 5.72
CA ILE A 11 -1.21 -4.99 4.36
C ILE A 11 0.19 -4.70 3.79
N ALA A 12 1.06 -4.04 4.56
CA ALA A 12 2.43 -3.78 4.15
C ALA A 12 3.20 -5.08 3.84
N ALA A 13 3.09 -6.09 4.71
CA ALA A 13 3.74 -7.37 4.52
C ALA A 13 3.20 -8.15 3.30
N GLU A 14 1.89 -8.19 3.12
CA GLU A 14 1.21 -8.88 2.02
C GLU A 14 1.60 -8.30 0.65
N TYR A 15 1.64 -6.96 0.55
CA TYR A 15 2.01 -6.28 -0.69
C TYR A 15 3.52 -6.02 -0.84
N ASN A 16 4.34 -6.50 0.10
CA ASN A 16 5.78 -6.24 0.17
C ASN A 16 6.13 -4.75 0.10
N LEU A 17 5.30 -3.91 0.72
CA LEU A 17 5.45 -2.46 0.79
C LEU A 17 5.98 -2.04 2.15
N SER A 18 6.52 -0.82 2.21
CA SER A 18 6.88 -0.20 3.48
C SER A 18 5.64 0.34 4.18
N VAL A 19 5.60 0.22 5.51
CA VAL A 19 4.53 0.79 6.34
C VAL A 19 4.34 2.30 6.12
N GLU A 20 5.41 3.05 5.81
CA GLU A 20 5.32 4.46 5.39
C GLU A 20 4.48 4.69 4.13
N THR A 21 4.58 3.78 3.15
CA THR A 21 3.74 3.82 1.95
C THR A 21 2.29 3.63 2.34
N VAL A 22 1.98 2.59 3.12
CA VAL A 22 0.61 2.32 3.57
C VAL A 22 0.06 3.48 4.41
N TYR A 23 0.87 4.07 5.29
CA TYR A 23 0.49 5.26 6.06
C TYR A 23 0.11 6.44 5.17
N SER A 24 0.88 6.70 4.11
CA SER A 24 0.58 7.76 3.15
C SER A 24 -0.74 7.52 2.41
N LEU A 25 -1.12 6.25 2.19
CA LEU A 25 -2.42 5.89 1.59
C LEU A 25 -3.55 6.03 2.59
N CYS A 26 -3.34 5.60 3.83
CA CYS A 26 -4.30 5.79 4.91
C CYS A 26 -4.56 7.28 5.16
N ASP A 27 -3.53 8.12 5.12
CA ASP A 27 -3.67 9.58 5.28
C ASP A 27 -4.49 10.21 4.14
N GLN A 28 -4.20 9.85 2.89
CA GLN A 28 -4.96 10.28 1.71
C GLN A 28 -6.44 9.88 1.77
N LEU A 29 -6.72 8.71 2.33
CA LEU A 29 -8.07 8.17 2.48
C LEU A 29 -8.75 8.64 3.77
N ASN A 30 -8.08 9.46 4.59
CA ASN A 30 -8.55 9.90 5.91
C ASN A 30 -8.91 8.74 6.85
N VAL A 31 -8.19 7.63 6.73
CA VAL A 31 -8.38 6.43 7.56
C VAL A 31 -7.85 6.73 8.97
N GLY A 32 -8.69 6.52 9.98
CA GLY A 32 -8.29 6.68 11.38
C GLY A 32 -7.46 5.50 11.87
N TYR A 33 -6.13 5.62 11.85
CA TYR A 33 -5.20 4.64 12.42
C TYR A 33 -4.48 5.20 13.64
N LYS A 34 -4.18 4.34 14.63
CA LYS A 34 -3.38 4.71 15.82
C LYS A 34 -1.96 4.14 15.78
N ASP A 35 -1.81 2.96 15.23
CA ASP A 35 -0.56 2.19 15.18
C ASP A 35 -0.58 1.21 14.00
N GLN A 36 0.58 0.66 13.64
CA GLN A 36 0.73 -0.36 12.59
C GLN A 36 -0.11 -1.62 12.84
N GLN A 37 -0.39 -1.95 14.11
CA GLN A 37 -1.25 -3.06 14.52
C GLN A 37 -2.75 -2.69 14.59
N THR A 38 -3.12 -1.45 14.27
CA THR A 38 -4.54 -1.05 14.27
C THR A 38 -5.27 -1.77 13.14
N LEU A 39 -6.31 -2.52 13.49
CA LEU A 39 -7.20 -3.16 12.52
C LEU A 39 -7.99 -2.09 11.76
N LEU A 40 -7.83 -2.06 10.43
CA LEU A 40 -8.62 -1.15 9.60
C LEU A 40 -10.08 -1.63 9.53
N ALA A 41 -11.00 -0.69 9.38
CA ALA A 41 -12.36 -1.04 8.99
C ALA A 41 -12.33 -1.76 7.63
N LEU A 42 -13.25 -2.70 7.41
CA LEU A 42 -13.32 -3.46 6.16
C LEU A 42 -13.41 -2.54 4.93
N GLU A 43 -14.16 -1.45 5.03
CA GLU A 43 -14.30 -0.46 3.97
C GLU A 43 -12.99 0.27 3.68
N ASP A 44 -12.28 0.71 4.72
CA ASP A 44 -10.99 1.41 4.60
C ASP A 44 -9.89 0.49 4.08
N ALA A 45 -9.78 -0.73 4.63
CA ALA A 45 -8.81 -1.73 4.17
C ALA A 45 -8.95 -1.99 2.67
N LYS A 46 -10.20 -2.12 2.20
CA LYS A 46 -10.50 -2.34 0.79
C LYS A 46 -10.12 -1.13 -0.07
N ALA A 47 -10.35 0.09 0.40
CA ALA A 47 -9.94 1.31 -0.29
C ALA A 47 -8.41 1.41 -0.40
N VAL A 48 -7.68 1.17 0.69
CA VAL A 48 -6.21 1.16 0.72
C VAL A 48 -5.68 0.13 -0.27
N ILE A 49 -6.15 -1.12 -0.21
CA ILE A 49 -5.75 -2.20 -1.13
C ILE A 49 -6.04 -1.84 -2.58
N SER A 50 -7.22 -1.28 -2.87
CA SER A 50 -7.57 -0.85 -4.22
C SER A 50 -6.62 0.24 -4.72
N LEU A 51 -6.19 1.17 -3.85
CA LEU A 51 -5.23 2.21 -4.18
C LEU A 51 -3.81 1.64 -4.39
N ILE A 52 -3.41 0.66 -3.56
CA ILE A 52 -2.15 -0.08 -3.72
C ILE A 52 -2.13 -0.77 -5.08
N LEU A 53 -3.16 -1.55 -5.41
CA LEU A 53 -3.26 -2.25 -6.69
C LEU A 53 -3.28 -1.27 -7.86
N SER A 54 -3.97 -0.13 -7.73
CA SER A 54 -4.01 0.91 -8.77
C SER A 54 -2.64 1.56 -8.98
N GLN A 55 -1.91 1.85 -7.89
CA GLN A 55 -0.54 2.36 -7.96
C GLN A 55 0.43 1.31 -8.48
N GLN A 56 0.35 0.06 -8.04
CA GLN A 56 1.17 -1.04 -8.56
C GLN A 56 0.97 -1.21 -10.06
N SER A 57 -0.28 -1.13 -10.51
CA SER A 57 -0.65 -1.21 -11.93
C SER A 57 -0.13 0.00 -12.73
N GLY A 58 -0.11 1.20 -12.13
CA GLY A 58 0.45 2.41 -12.76
C GLY A 58 1.97 2.55 -12.65
N LEU A 59 2.60 1.97 -11.64
CA LEU A 59 4.04 2.03 -11.35
C LEU A 59 4.83 0.91 -12.04
N ASN A 60 4.18 -0.17 -12.50
CA ASN A 60 4.81 -1.21 -13.31
C ASN A 60 5.13 -0.77 -14.76
N ILE A 61 5.26 0.53 -15.00
CA ILE A 61 5.74 1.08 -16.28
C ILE A 61 7.13 1.74 -16.10
N GLN A 62 7.68 1.89 -14.88
CA GLN A 62 8.90 2.70 -14.69
C GLN A 62 10.02 2.13 -13.80
N THR A 63 9.99 0.87 -13.33
CA THR A 63 11.14 0.33 -12.55
C THR A 63 11.58 -1.07 -12.97
N GLN A 64 11.71 -1.31 -14.28
CA GLN A 64 12.65 -2.29 -14.85
C GLN A 64 13.31 -1.79 -16.16
N ASP A 65 13.70 -0.51 -16.22
CA ASP A 65 14.69 -0.03 -17.19
C ASP A 65 15.65 0.95 -16.51
N SER A 66 16.56 0.38 -15.72
CA SER A 66 17.85 1.03 -15.45
C SER A 66 18.94 -0.03 -15.43
N SER A 67 19.04 -0.78 -16.52
CA SER A 67 20.31 -1.37 -16.93
C SER A 67 20.75 -0.67 -18.20
N LEU A 68 21.56 0.35 -17.96
CA LEU A 68 22.17 1.27 -18.89
C LEU A 68 22.69 0.55 -20.14
N LYS A 69 21.94 0.62 -21.25
CA LYS A 69 22.50 0.51 -22.59
C LYS A 69 23.43 1.68 -22.83
N LYS A 70 24.71 1.53 -22.48
CA LYS A 70 25.83 2.33 -22.98
C LYS A 70 27.12 1.64 -22.53
N ASN A 71 27.73 0.88 -23.42
CA ASN A 71 29.10 1.20 -23.86
C ASN A 71 29.36 0.50 -25.19
N LEU A 72 29.93 1.31 -26.08
CA LEU A 72 30.30 1.08 -27.47
C LEU A 72 31.46 0.08 -27.56
#